data_AF-A0A182MPP5-F1
#
_entry.id   AF-A0A182MPP5-F1
#
_cell.length_a   1.000
_cell.length_b   1.000
_cell.length_c   1.000
_cell.angle_alpha   90.00
_cell.angle_beta   90.00
_cell.angle_gamma   90.00
#
_symmetry.space_group_name_H-M   'P 1'
#
loop_
_entity.id
_entity.type
_entity.pdbx_description
1 polymer ?
#
loop_
_entity_poly.entity_id
_entity_poly.type
_entity_poly.pdbx_seq_one_letter_code
_entity_poly.pdbx_strand_id
1 'polypeptide(L)'
;MQILNQPLRTLSGVYRHLQIYRDEYPRTKQIRWRVVAYHALEVIGVVFYISFILERLLAPLYEKFGHAKITSGSFVLSLFGSIMPGSLTFLCAFYCLLHAWMNGAAELMRFADRMFYRDWWNECTFAGYIRSWNVVVHDWLYTYVYKDCVEHVFRNCKPLATVAVFTVSSVFHELILAFTFRFFYPVMFVQFEFLGLMLMFVTKRMGKDVGNVLLWLVLSIGNGLHLSLYNMEYYARRNCPDIGESIVDYMMPVSWSCNGISHNPNWTITAPWSLQ
;
A
#
# COMPACT_ATOMS: atom_id res chain seq x y z
N MET A 1 25.08 28.41 34.28
CA MET A 1 25.00 28.99 32.92
C MET A 1 25.39 27.90 31.90
N GLN A 2 24.56 26.86 31.77
CA GLN A 2 24.81 25.63 30.99
C GLN A 2 23.86 25.58 29.77
N ILE A 3 23.95 26.56 28.86
CA ILE A 3 23.05 26.64 27.67
C ILE A 3 23.86 26.68 26.36
N LEU A 4 25.06 26.08 26.30
CA LEU A 4 25.94 26.22 25.13
C LEU A 4 26.50 24.91 24.56
N ASN A 5 25.89 23.76 24.84
CA ASN A 5 26.36 22.46 24.30
C ASN A 5 25.27 21.62 23.59
N GLN A 6 24.24 22.26 23.05
CA GLN A 6 23.09 21.58 22.42
C GLN A 6 22.89 21.73 20.89
N PRO A 7 23.83 22.16 20.01
CA PRO A 7 23.50 22.24 18.58
C PRO A 7 23.71 20.96 17.77
N LEU A 8 24.37 19.91 18.30
CA LEU A 8 24.71 18.70 17.50
C LEU A 8 23.91 17.43 17.85
N ARG A 9 23.14 17.40 18.94
CA ARG A 9 22.27 16.24 19.25
C ARG A 9 20.95 16.26 18.48
N THR A 10 20.44 17.45 18.15
CA THR A 10 19.15 17.67 17.50
C THR A 10 19.10 17.17 16.04
N LEU A 11 20.20 17.29 15.28
CA LEU A 11 20.24 16.81 13.89
C LEU A 11 20.24 15.27 13.78
N SER A 12 20.74 14.57 14.80
CA SER A 12 20.68 13.09 14.88
C SER A 12 19.33 12.55 15.38
N GLY A 13 18.42 13.42 15.80
CA GLY A 13 17.07 13.08 16.26
C GLY A 13 16.05 12.94 15.13
N VAL A 14 16.28 13.61 14.00
CA VAL A 14 15.26 13.78 12.95
C VAL A 14 15.13 12.56 12.03
N TYR A 15 16.13 11.68 11.96
CA TYR A 15 16.13 10.54 11.03
C TYR A 15 16.13 9.18 11.73
N ARG A 16 15.45 9.04 12.87
CA ARG A 16 15.37 7.72 13.51
C ARG A 16 14.23 6.91 12.87
N HIS A 17 14.56 5.79 12.25
CA HIS A 17 13.62 4.91 11.51
C HIS A 17 12.55 4.20 12.37
N LEU A 18 12.43 4.57 13.64
CA LEU A 18 11.18 4.37 14.37
C LEU A 18 10.48 5.71 14.49
N GLN A 19 9.25 5.76 14.00
CA GLN A 19 8.36 6.90 14.17
C GLN A 19 8.05 7.21 15.65
N ILE A 20 8.39 6.31 16.58
CA ILE A 20 8.33 6.56 18.04
C ILE A 20 9.67 7.04 18.54
N TYR A 21 9.71 8.23 19.16
CA TYR A 21 10.89 8.81 19.80
C TYR A 21 11.24 8.12 21.14
N ARG A 22 12.54 7.88 21.37
CA ARG A 22 13.13 7.52 22.68
C ARG A 22 14.47 8.25 22.87
N ASP A 23 14.85 8.54 24.10
CA ASP A 23 16.11 9.26 24.38
C ASP A 23 17.35 8.43 24.01
N GLU A 24 17.30 7.11 24.25
CA GLU A 24 18.38 6.19 23.93
C GLU A 24 17.86 5.00 23.12
N TYR A 25 18.62 4.63 22.09
CA TYR A 25 18.33 3.44 21.28
C TYR A 25 19.58 2.58 21.18
N PRO A 26 19.41 1.26 21.07
CA PRO A 26 20.54 0.36 20.92
C PRO A 26 21.26 0.66 19.59
N ARG A 27 22.59 0.80 19.66
CA ARG A 27 23.45 1.12 18.52
C ARG A 27 24.44 0.03 18.22
N THR A 28 24.75 -0.18 16.94
CA THR A 28 25.84 -1.06 16.52
C THR A 28 27.19 -0.34 16.66
N LYS A 29 28.25 -1.10 16.95
CA LYS A 29 29.59 -0.54 17.19
C LYS A 29 30.23 0.03 15.92
N GLN A 30 29.98 -0.59 14.78
CA GLN A 30 30.60 -0.28 13.50
C GLN A 30 29.60 -0.46 12.35
N ILE A 31 29.81 0.29 11.26
CA ILE A 31 29.03 0.17 10.02
C ILE A 31 29.66 -0.93 9.17
N ARG A 32 28.88 -1.95 8.83
CA ARG A 32 29.31 -3.02 7.92
C ARG A 32 28.96 -2.65 6.48
N TRP A 33 29.87 -1.94 5.82
CA TRP A 33 29.68 -1.45 4.43
C TRP A 33 29.31 -2.53 3.42
N ARG A 34 29.80 -3.76 3.61
CA ARG A 34 29.43 -4.90 2.76
C ARG A 34 27.93 -5.22 2.84
N VAL A 35 27.35 -5.15 4.04
CA VAL A 35 25.90 -5.37 4.25
C VAL A 35 25.09 -4.24 3.63
N VAL A 36 25.54 -3.00 3.80
CA VAL A 36 24.91 -1.82 3.14
C VAL A 36 24.90 -1.98 1.62
N ALA A 37 26.04 -2.37 1.04
CA ALA A 37 26.15 -2.58 -0.41
C ALA A 37 25.24 -3.71 -0.91
N TYR A 38 25.13 -4.82 -0.17
CA TYR A 38 24.19 -5.89 -0.51
C TYR A 38 22.74 -5.41 -0.51
N HIS A 39 22.29 -4.72 0.54
CA HIS A 39 20.93 -4.18 0.59
C HIS A 39 20.67 -3.11 -0.48
N ALA A 40 21.67 -2.29 -0.82
CA ALA A 40 21.56 -1.34 -1.93
C ALA A 40 21.36 -2.04 -3.28
N LEU A 41 22.10 -3.14 -3.53
CA LEU A 41 21.92 -3.95 -4.74
C LEU A 41 20.56 -4.66 -4.76
N GLU A 42 20.08 -5.16 -3.63
CA GLU A 42 18.74 -5.74 -3.49
C GLU A 42 17.65 -4.72 -3.85
N VAL A 43 17.74 -3.49 -3.33
CA VAL A 43 16.80 -2.41 -3.65
C VAL A 43 16.80 -2.13 -5.16
N ILE A 44 17.98 -1.96 -5.76
CA ILE A 44 18.09 -1.70 -7.20
C ILE A 44 17.48 -2.86 -8.01
N GLY A 45 17.84 -4.10 -7.70
CA GLY A 45 17.33 -5.28 -8.39
C GLY A 45 15.82 -5.43 -8.30
N VAL A 46 15.24 -5.19 -7.12
CA VAL A 46 13.79 -5.30 -6.92
C VAL A 46 13.03 -4.16 -7.60
N VAL A 47 13.58 -2.94 -7.63
CA VAL A 47 12.97 -1.82 -8.38
C VAL A 47 12.93 -2.11 -9.88
N PHE A 48 14.02 -2.63 -10.45
CA PHE A 48 14.02 -3.08 -11.85
C PHE A 48 13.03 -4.21 -12.10
N TYR A 49 12.92 -5.17 -11.16
CA TYR A 49 11.97 -6.28 -11.28
C TYR A 49 10.50 -5.83 -11.23
N ILE A 50 10.16 -4.90 -10.33
CA ILE A 50 8.83 -4.29 -10.28
C ILE A 50 8.54 -3.53 -11.59
N SER A 51 9.51 -2.76 -12.10
CA SER A 51 9.36 -2.04 -13.37
C SER A 51 9.08 -3.00 -14.54
N PHE A 52 9.79 -4.13 -14.58
CA PHE A 52 9.55 -5.18 -15.57
C PHE A 52 8.14 -5.78 -15.46
N ILE A 53 7.64 -6.04 -14.24
CA ILE A 53 6.27 -6.53 -14.03
C ILE A 53 5.24 -5.51 -14.56
N LEU A 54 5.41 -4.23 -14.24
CA LEU A 54 4.49 -3.17 -14.68
C LEU A 54 4.47 -3.04 -16.20
N GLU A 55 5.63 -2.95 -16.84
CA GLU A 55 5.72 -2.77 -18.30
C GLU A 55 5.31 -4.02 -19.07
N ARG A 56 5.66 -5.22 -18.60
CA ARG A 56 5.43 -6.45 -19.36
C ARG A 56 4.06 -7.06 -19.13
N LEU A 57 3.52 -6.97 -17.91
CA LEU A 57 2.28 -7.65 -17.54
C LEU A 57 1.08 -6.69 -17.47
N LEU A 58 1.27 -5.47 -16.96
CA LEU A 58 0.15 -4.54 -16.73
C LEU A 58 -0.07 -3.56 -17.88
N ALA A 59 0.98 -2.94 -18.42
CA ALA A 59 0.85 -2.00 -19.52
C ALA A 59 0.01 -2.53 -20.71
N PRO A 60 0.26 -3.75 -21.26
CA PRO A 60 -0.53 -4.25 -22.39
C PRO A 60 -2.01 -4.53 -22.07
N LEU A 61 -2.36 -4.73 -20.79
CA LEU A 61 -3.75 -4.92 -20.36
C LEU A 61 -4.54 -3.60 -20.35
N TYR A 62 -3.87 -2.48 -20.09
CA TYR A 62 -4.51 -1.18 -19.85
C TYR A 62 -4.24 -0.11 -20.91
N GLU A 63 -3.27 -0.31 -21.80
CA GLU A 63 -2.90 0.66 -22.84
C GLU A 63 -4.08 1.12 -23.72
N LYS A 64 -5.06 0.24 -23.95
CA LYS A 64 -6.24 0.52 -24.79
C LYS A 64 -7.36 1.28 -24.08
N PHE A 65 -7.29 1.46 -22.76
CA PHE A 65 -8.32 2.21 -22.02
C PHE A 65 -8.32 3.68 -22.46
N GLY A 66 -9.50 4.26 -22.69
CA GLY A 66 -9.67 5.62 -23.20
C GLY A 66 -9.75 5.73 -24.73
N HIS A 67 -9.12 4.82 -25.49
CA HIS A 67 -9.22 4.82 -26.95
C HIS A 67 -10.52 4.20 -27.48
N ALA A 68 -11.00 3.13 -26.85
CA ALA A 68 -12.19 2.40 -27.27
C ALA A 68 -13.04 2.00 -26.06
N LYS A 69 -14.36 1.87 -26.28
CA LYS A 69 -15.27 1.34 -25.25
C LYS A 69 -14.90 -0.12 -24.95
N ILE A 70 -14.72 -0.42 -23.68
CA ILE A 70 -14.37 -1.76 -23.22
C ILE A 70 -15.61 -2.47 -22.71
N THR A 71 -15.84 -3.69 -23.18
CA THR A 71 -16.94 -4.54 -22.71
C THR A 71 -16.68 -4.97 -21.27
N SER A 72 -17.74 -5.04 -20.44
CA SER A 72 -17.67 -5.51 -19.05
C SER A 72 -16.91 -6.83 -18.87
N GLY A 73 -17.06 -7.79 -19.79
CA GLY A 73 -16.33 -9.06 -19.76
C GLY A 73 -14.81 -8.91 -19.90
N SER A 74 -14.35 -8.02 -20.79
CA SER A 74 -12.92 -7.73 -20.94
C SER A 74 -12.36 -7.01 -19.72
N PHE A 75 -13.14 -6.13 -19.09
CA PHE A 75 -12.74 -5.46 -17.85
C PHE A 75 -12.54 -6.46 -16.69
N VAL A 76 -13.49 -7.38 -16.51
CA VAL A 76 -13.37 -8.45 -15.50
C VAL A 76 -12.15 -9.34 -15.79
N LEU A 77 -11.90 -9.68 -17.06
CA LEU A 77 -10.72 -10.45 -17.43
C LEU A 77 -9.41 -9.70 -17.10
N SER A 78 -9.34 -8.39 -17.39
CA SER A 78 -8.19 -7.55 -17.03
C SER A 78 -7.98 -7.47 -15.51
N LEU A 79 -9.06 -7.36 -14.72
CA LEU A 79 -9.01 -7.41 -13.26
C LEU A 79 -8.39 -8.73 -12.76
N PHE A 80 -8.91 -9.88 -13.23
CA PHE A 80 -8.37 -11.19 -12.87
C PHE A 80 -6.91 -11.35 -13.32
N GLY A 81 -6.59 -10.89 -14.53
CA GLY A 81 -5.22 -10.88 -15.06
C GLY A 81 -4.24 -10.02 -14.24
N SER A 82 -4.75 -9.05 -13.45
CA SER A 82 -3.95 -8.16 -12.61
C SER A 82 -3.71 -8.68 -11.20
N ILE A 83 -4.41 -9.74 -10.76
CA ILE A 83 -4.24 -10.32 -9.43
C ILE A 83 -2.82 -10.84 -9.22
N MET A 84 -2.31 -11.64 -10.17
CA MET A 84 -0.97 -12.22 -10.05
C MET A 84 0.14 -11.16 -10.11
N PRO A 85 0.16 -10.24 -11.11
CA PRO A 85 1.11 -9.11 -11.10
C PRO A 85 0.98 -8.22 -9.86
N GLY A 86 -0.24 -8.01 -9.36
CA GLY A 86 -0.52 -7.22 -8.17
C GLY A 86 0.07 -7.85 -6.90
N SER A 87 -0.17 -9.14 -6.67
CA SER A 87 0.40 -9.87 -5.54
C SER A 87 1.91 -9.92 -5.57
N LEU A 88 2.52 -10.14 -6.75
CA LEU A 88 3.98 -10.11 -6.89
C LEU A 88 4.55 -8.74 -6.60
N THR A 89 3.96 -7.69 -7.18
CA THR A 89 4.40 -6.30 -6.95
C THR A 89 4.31 -5.94 -5.47
N PHE A 90 3.25 -6.35 -4.79
CA PHE A 90 3.07 -6.14 -3.36
C PHE A 90 4.15 -6.82 -2.52
N LEU A 91 4.46 -8.10 -2.78
CA LEU A 91 5.52 -8.83 -2.07
C LEU A 91 6.91 -8.25 -2.35
N CYS A 92 7.18 -7.86 -3.60
CA CYS A 92 8.43 -7.20 -3.97
C CYS A 92 8.57 -5.83 -3.31
N ALA A 93 7.51 -5.01 -3.30
CA ALA A 93 7.51 -3.70 -2.67
C ALA A 93 7.70 -3.81 -1.14
N PHE A 94 7.05 -4.79 -0.50
CA PHE A 94 7.25 -5.12 0.90
C PHE A 94 8.72 -5.43 1.20
N TYR A 95 9.32 -6.35 0.45
CA TYR A 95 10.71 -6.74 0.64
C TYR A 95 11.65 -5.55 0.36
N CYS A 96 11.42 -4.81 -0.72
CA CYS A 96 12.23 -3.64 -1.07
C CYS A 96 12.23 -2.59 0.04
N LEU A 97 11.06 -2.24 0.58
CA LEU A 97 10.92 -1.15 1.54
C LEU A 97 11.25 -1.59 2.98
N LEU A 98 10.55 -2.61 3.49
CA LEU A 98 10.62 -2.99 4.91
C LEU A 98 11.81 -3.88 5.22
N HIS A 99 12.29 -4.66 4.23
CA HIS A 99 13.48 -5.47 4.41
C HIS A 99 14.74 -4.73 3.93
N ALA A 100 14.94 -4.60 2.62
CA ALA A 100 16.21 -4.13 2.07
C ALA A 100 16.50 -2.66 2.41
N TRP A 101 15.56 -1.76 2.14
CA TRP A 101 15.75 -0.32 2.38
C TRP A 101 15.90 0.00 3.87
N MET A 102 14.96 -0.43 4.72
CA MET A 102 15.03 -0.15 6.16
C MET A 102 16.25 -0.79 6.83
N ASN A 103 16.65 -2.02 6.47
CA ASN A 103 17.87 -2.62 7.04
C ASN A 103 19.14 -1.94 6.53
N GLY A 104 19.19 -1.56 5.25
CA GLY A 104 20.30 -0.79 4.68
C GLY A 104 20.48 0.55 5.38
N ALA A 105 19.38 1.29 5.57
CA ALA A 105 19.40 2.57 6.25
C ALA A 105 19.66 2.44 7.77
N ALA A 106 19.15 1.39 8.42
CA ALA A 106 19.47 1.08 9.80
C ALA A 106 20.97 0.78 9.99
N GLU A 107 21.59 0.03 9.09
CA GLU A 107 23.03 -0.24 9.13
C GLU A 107 23.86 1.04 8.95
N LEU A 108 23.47 1.92 8.00
CA LEU A 108 24.10 3.22 7.79
C LEU A 108 24.06 4.11 9.05
N MET A 109 22.93 4.09 9.77
CA MET A 109 22.73 4.88 10.98
C MET A 109 23.23 4.20 12.26
N ARG A 110 23.83 3.00 12.16
CA ARG A 110 24.22 2.14 13.29
C ARG A 110 23.06 1.82 14.23
N PHE A 111 21.87 1.68 13.68
CA PHE A 111 20.67 1.33 14.41
C PHE A 111 20.60 -0.19 14.61
N ALA A 112 20.52 -0.63 15.86
CA ALA A 112 20.60 -2.05 16.20
C ALA A 112 19.23 -2.75 16.26
N ASP A 113 18.15 -2.02 16.53
CA ASP A 113 16.81 -2.59 16.51
C ASP A 113 16.32 -2.71 15.05
N ARG A 114 16.07 -3.93 14.57
CA ARG A 114 15.77 -4.19 13.16
C ARG A 114 14.45 -4.91 12.96
N MET A 115 13.60 -4.93 13.98
CA MET A 115 12.26 -5.53 13.87
C MET A 115 11.28 -4.56 13.22
N PHE A 116 11.39 -4.40 11.90
CA PHE A 116 10.47 -3.56 11.12
C PHE A 116 9.15 -4.26 10.79
N TYR A 117 9.17 -5.60 10.75
CA TYR A 117 8.02 -6.45 10.49
C TYR A 117 8.15 -7.77 11.27
N ARG A 118 7.05 -8.51 11.41
CA ARG A 118 6.97 -9.88 11.98
C ARG A 118 6.42 -10.84 10.92
N ASP A 119 6.20 -12.10 11.30
CA ASP A 119 5.71 -13.18 10.42
C ASP A 119 4.23 -12.99 10.02
N TRP A 120 3.92 -11.88 9.35
CA TRP A 120 2.57 -11.46 8.97
C TRP A 120 1.89 -12.45 8.01
N TRP A 121 2.68 -13.23 7.27
CA TRP A 121 2.18 -14.27 6.36
C TRP A 121 1.54 -15.47 7.07
N ASN A 122 1.82 -15.65 8.36
CA ASN A 122 1.24 -16.70 9.20
C ASN A 122 0.02 -16.22 10.00
N GLU A 123 -0.35 -14.94 9.87
CA GLU A 123 -1.45 -14.38 10.65
C GLU A 123 -2.80 -14.85 10.14
N CYS A 124 -3.63 -15.33 11.06
CA CYS A 124 -4.98 -15.84 10.75
C CYS A 124 -6.06 -14.78 10.89
N THR A 125 -5.73 -13.63 11.48
CA THR A 125 -6.66 -12.54 11.75
C THR A 125 -6.16 -11.25 11.13
N PHE A 126 -7.08 -10.43 10.62
CA PHE A 126 -6.72 -9.16 10.01
C PHE A 126 -6.09 -8.19 11.03
N ALA A 127 -6.53 -8.26 12.29
CA ALA A 127 -5.89 -7.52 13.39
C ALA A 127 -4.47 -8.03 13.70
N GLY A 128 -4.18 -9.31 13.50
CA GLY A 128 -2.82 -9.86 13.55
C GLY A 128 -1.96 -9.30 12.43
N TYR A 129 -2.46 -9.38 11.19
CA TYR A 129 -1.80 -8.88 9.99
C TYR A 129 -1.38 -7.40 10.09
N ILE A 130 -2.29 -6.50 10.48
CA ILE A 130 -1.97 -5.06 10.58
C ILE A 130 -0.86 -4.78 11.61
N ARG A 131 -0.81 -5.56 12.70
CA ARG A 131 0.20 -5.41 13.75
C ARG A 131 1.58 -5.93 13.35
N SER A 132 1.63 -6.92 12.48
CA SER A 132 2.86 -7.62 12.10
C SER A 132 3.44 -7.13 10.77
N TRP A 133 2.62 -6.61 9.86
CA TRP A 133 3.03 -6.16 8.53
C TRP A 133 4.09 -5.05 8.58
N ASN A 134 3.77 -3.94 9.24
CA ASN A 134 4.68 -2.80 9.40
C ASN A 134 4.62 -2.33 10.85
N VAL A 135 5.52 -2.87 11.67
CA VAL A 135 5.56 -2.62 13.11
C VAL A 135 5.84 -1.15 13.39
N VAL A 136 6.65 -0.49 12.56
CA VAL A 136 7.03 0.92 12.75
C VAL A 136 5.80 1.83 12.67
N VAL A 137 5.01 1.70 11.62
CA VAL A 137 3.81 2.53 11.41
C VAL A 137 2.72 2.12 12.39
N HIS A 138 2.56 0.82 12.64
CA HIS A 138 1.61 0.33 13.63
C HIS A 138 1.88 0.93 15.02
N ASP A 139 3.11 0.86 15.51
CA ASP A 139 3.43 1.32 16.85
C ASP A 139 3.30 2.84 16.99
N TRP A 140 3.57 3.60 15.92
CA TRP A 140 3.29 5.04 15.88
C TRP A 140 1.79 5.35 15.96
N LEU A 141 0.98 4.71 15.10
CA LEU A 141 -0.48 4.85 15.10
C LEU A 141 -1.06 4.46 16.47
N TYR A 142 -0.56 3.38 17.06
CA TYR A 142 -1.01 2.93 18.36
C TYR A 142 -0.67 3.93 19.47
N THR A 143 0.57 4.42 19.49
CA THR A 143 1.09 5.26 20.58
C THR A 143 0.51 6.67 20.54
N TYR A 144 0.46 7.29 19.36
CA TYR A 144 0.13 8.71 19.23
C TYR A 144 -1.31 8.97 18.76
N VAL A 145 -1.97 7.99 18.14
CA VAL A 145 -3.34 8.17 17.65
C VAL A 145 -4.30 7.34 18.49
N TYR A 146 -4.14 6.02 18.52
CA TYR A 146 -5.08 5.13 19.20
C TYR A 146 -5.21 5.43 20.69
N LYS A 147 -4.09 5.48 21.41
CA LYS A 147 -4.09 5.69 22.87
C LYS A 147 -4.74 7.03 23.23
N ASP A 148 -4.34 8.10 22.56
CA ASP A 148 -4.89 9.44 22.79
C ASP A 148 -6.37 9.52 22.42
N CYS A 149 -6.80 8.89 21.32
CA CYS A 149 -8.20 8.79 20.95
C CYS A 149 -9.04 8.04 22.01
N VAL A 150 -8.52 6.94 22.56
CA VAL A 150 -9.22 6.16 23.61
C VAL A 150 -9.32 6.96 24.91
N GLU A 151 -8.21 7.53 25.37
CA GLU A 151 -8.10 8.17 26.69
C GLU A 151 -8.76 9.56 26.72
N HIS A 152 -8.57 10.38 25.67
CA HIS A 152 -8.93 11.80 25.69
C HIS A 152 -10.15 12.14 24.83
N VAL A 153 -10.38 11.45 23.70
CA VAL A 153 -11.42 11.84 22.73
C VAL A 153 -12.71 11.05 22.93
N PHE A 154 -12.62 9.73 23.01
CA PHE A 154 -13.78 8.83 22.92
C PHE A 154 -14.17 8.17 24.24
N ARG A 155 -13.67 8.67 25.38
CA ARG A 155 -14.03 8.19 26.74
C ARG A 155 -14.03 6.66 26.85
N ASN A 156 -12.94 6.01 26.43
CA ASN A 156 -12.75 4.56 26.42
C ASN A 156 -13.58 3.73 25.41
N CYS A 157 -14.19 4.36 24.39
CA CYS A 157 -14.85 3.63 23.30
C CYS A 157 -13.84 3.05 22.29
N LYS A 158 -13.40 1.81 22.52
CA LYS A 158 -12.39 1.12 21.67
C LYS A 158 -12.76 1.02 20.19
N PRO A 159 -14.00 0.66 19.79
CA PRO A 159 -14.34 0.55 18.37
C PRO A 159 -14.23 1.88 17.64
N LEU A 160 -14.65 2.98 18.28
CA LEU A 160 -14.60 4.31 17.69
C LEU A 160 -13.16 4.80 17.51
N ALA A 161 -12.29 4.50 18.48
CA ALA A 161 -10.86 4.75 18.33
C ALA A 161 -10.22 3.90 17.22
N THR A 162 -10.65 2.64 17.04
CA THR A 162 -10.19 1.82 15.91
C THR A 162 -10.60 2.44 14.58
N VAL A 163 -11.85 2.85 14.42
CA VAL A 163 -12.32 3.54 13.20
C VAL A 163 -11.47 4.77 12.94
N ALA A 164 -11.27 5.63 13.95
CA ALA A 164 -10.45 6.84 13.79
C ALA A 164 -9.02 6.56 13.31
N VAL A 165 -8.36 5.53 13.85
CA VAL A 165 -7.00 5.13 13.41
C VAL A 165 -7.01 4.62 11.97
N PHE A 166 -8.02 3.85 11.58
CA PHE A 166 -8.19 3.40 10.20
C PHE A 166 -8.42 4.58 9.25
N THR A 167 -9.28 5.52 9.62
CA THR A 167 -9.54 6.73 8.83
C THR A 167 -8.28 7.57 8.66
N VAL A 168 -7.50 7.79 9.73
CA VAL A 168 -6.22 8.52 9.64
C VAL A 168 -5.28 7.79 8.69
N SER A 169 -5.10 6.47 8.87
CA SER A 169 -4.23 5.67 8.01
C SER A 169 -4.67 5.71 6.54
N SER A 170 -5.96 5.54 6.25
CA SER A 170 -6.50 5.50 4.90
C SER A 170 -6.35 6.84 4.18
N VAL A 171 -6.55 7.97 4.87
CA VAL A 171 -6.28 9.31 4.34
C VAL A 171 -4.82 9.50 3.99
N PHE A 172 -3.88 9.09 4.85
CA PHE A 172 -2.44 9.23 4.54
C PHE A 172 -2.04 8.43 3.31
N HIS A 173 -2.56 7.20 3.15
CA HIS A 173 -2.29 6.39 1.97
C HIS A 173 -2.86 7.06 0.70
N GLU A 174 -4.10 7.53 0.76
CA GLU A 174 -4.74 8.21 -0.37
C GLU A 174 -3.98 9.49 -0.76
N LEU A 175 -3.53 10.28 0.22
CA LEU A 175 -2.73 11.48 -0.04
C LEU A 175 -1.42 11.13 -0.76
N ILE A 176 -0.70 10.11 -0.29
CA ILE A 176 0.56 9.68 -0.93
C ILE A 176 0.31 9.26 -2.37
N LEU A 177 -0.74 8.48 -2.63
CA LEU A 177 -1.10 8.05 -3.99
C LEU A 177 -1.54 9.23 -4.86
N ALA A 178 -2.35 10.14 -4.33
CA ALA A 178 -2.82 11.32 -5.03
C ALA A 178 -1.68 12.26 -5.44
N PHE A 179 -0.66 12.43 -4.58
CA PHE A 179 0.55 13.18 -4.92
C PHE A 179 1.45 12.44 -5.93
N THR A 180 1.57 11.12 -5.80
CA THR A 180 2.42 10.31 -6.69
C THR A 180 1.87 10.25 -8.11
N PHE A 181 0.57 9.98 -8.24
CA PHE A 181 -0.11 9.84 -9.54
C PHE A 181 -0.64 11.15 -10.11
N ARG A 182 -0.72 12.21 -9.30
CA ARG A 182 -1.28 13.52 -9.67
C ARG A 182 -2.75 13.48 -10.11
N PHE A 183 -3.53 12.56 -9.52
CA PHE A 183 -4.99 12.55 -9.59
C PHE A 183 -5.55 11.92 -8.31
N PHE A 184 -6.78 12.27 -7.94
CA PHE A 184 -7.45 11.69 -6.77
C PHE A 184 -8.33 10.52 -7.19
N TYR A 185 -8.12 9.34 -6.60
CA TYR A 185 -8.97 8.18 -6.90
C TYR A 185 -9.11 7.27 -5.67
N PRO A 186 -10.16 7.47 -4.84
CA PRO A 186 -10.25 6.99 -3.45
C PRO A 186 -10.55 5.49 -3.29
N VAL A 187 -10.03 4.66 -4.19
CA VAL A 187 -10.17 3.19 -4.13
C VAL A 187 -9.51 2.65 -2.88
N MET A 188 -8.30 3.11 -2.56
CA MET A 188 -7.56 2.62 -1.39
C MET A 188 -8.24 3.06 -0.10
N PHE A 189 -8.74 4.30 -0.04
CA PHE A 189 -9.54 4.77 1.10
C PHE A 189 -10.75 3.88 1.37
N VAL A 190 -11.59 3.63 0.35
CA VAL A 190 -12.80 2.80 0.49
C VAL A 190 -12.45 1.36 0.88
N GLN A 191 -11.40 0.80 0.29
CA GLN A 191 -10.97 -0.56 0.59
C GLN A 191 -10.46 -0.69 2.03
N PHE A 192 -9.61 0.21 2.52
CA PHE A 192 -9.11 0.15 3.90
C PHE A 192 -10.21 0.39 4.92
N GLU A 193 -11.08 1.38 4.70
CA GLU A 193 -12.13 1.75 5.65
C GLU A 193 -13.22 0.69 5.71
N PHE A 194 -13.78 0.28 4.57
CA PHE A 194 -14.91 -0.65 4.57
C PHE A 194 -14.46 -2.11 4.69
N LEU A 195 -13.63 -2.57 3.75
CA LEU A 195 -13.21 -3.97 3.71
C LEU A 195 -12.27 -4.29 4.88
N GLY A 196 -11.35 -3.38 5.23
CA GLY A 196 -10.45 -3.56 6.38
C GLY A 196 -11.21 -3.72 7.70
N LEU A 197 -12.15 -2.81 8.02
CA LEU A 197 -12.95 -2.91 9.24
C LEU A 197 -13.84 -4.17 9.22
N MET A 198 -14.45 -4.51 8.07
CA MET A 198 -15.26 -5.72 7.92
C MET A 198 -14.43 -6.98 8.22
N LEU A 199 -13.22 -7.08 7.67
CA LEU A 199 -12.31 -8.21 7.91
C LEU A 199 -11.87 -8.31 9.37
N MET A 200 -11.74 -7.20 10.11
CA MET A 200 -11.46 -7.26 11.55
C MET A 200 -12.54 -8.03 12.31
N PHE A 201 -13.82 -7.85 11.96
CA PHE A 201 -14.92 -8.54 12.62
C PHE A 201 -15.09 -9.98 12.13
N VAL A 202 -14.93 -10.22 10.83
CA VAL A 202 -15.11 -11.55 10.22
C VAL A 202 -14.00 -12.50 10.64
N THR A 203 -12.74 -12.12 10.44
CA THR A 203 -11.60 -13.01 10.70
C THR A 203 -11.45 -13.38 12.18
N LYS A 204 -11.97 -12.55 13.10
CA LYS A 204 -12.01 -12.84 14.54
C LYS A 204 -12.84 -14.09 14.88
N ARG A 205 -13.84 -14.42 14.05
CA ARG A 205 -14.77 -15.54 14.28
C ARG A 205 -14.39 -16.80 13.51
N MET A 206 -13.31 -16.77 12.72
CA MET A 206 -12.91 -17.86 11.84
C MET A 206 -11.85 -18.76 12.48
N GLY A 207 -11.80 -20.01 12.03
CA GLY A 207 -10.70 -20.93 12.36
C GLY A 207 -9.37 -20.45 11.78
N LYS A 208 -8.26 -20.85 12.39
CA LYS A 208 -6.91 -20.37 12.06
C LYS A 208 -6.56 -20.54 10.57
N ASP A 209 -6.69 -21.76 10.05
CA ASP A 209 -6.30 -22.07 8.67
C ASP A 209 -7.18 -21.34 7.64
N VAL A 210 -8.50 -21.32 7.89
CA VAL A 210 -9.46 -20.64 7.03
C VAL A 210 -9.24 -19.12 7.04
N GLY A 211 -8.91 -18.56 8.20
CA GLY A 211 -8.57 -17.14 8.35
C GLY A 211 -7.31 -16.74 7.56
N ASN A 212 -6.28 -17.58 7.59
CA ASN A 212 -5.05 -17.36 6.82
C ASN A 212 -5.32 -17.42 5.30
N VAL A 213 -6.03 -18.45 4.83
CA VAL A 213 -6.41 -18.56 3.40
C VAL A 213 -7.25 -17.38 2.96
N LEU A 214 -8.23 -16.96 3.77
CA LEU A 214 -9.05 -15.79 3.47
C LEU A 214 -8.21 -14.52 3.40
N LEU A 215 -7.26 -14.33 4.32
CA LEU A 215 -6.37 -13.18 4.33
C LEU A 215 -5.56 -13.10 3.04
N TRP A 216 -4.92 -14.19 2.62
CA TRP A 216 -4.17 -14.25 1.37
C TRP A 216 -5.02 -13.99 0.13
N LEU A 217 -6.23 -14.55 0.10
CA LEU A 217 -7.17 -14.35 -0.99
C LEU A 217 -7.58 -12.87 -1.10
N VAL A 218 -7.93 -12.24 0.02
CA VAL A 218 -8.36 -10.84 0.04
C VAL A 218 -7.18 -9.90 -0.24
N LEU A 219 -5.98 -10.20 0.27
CA LEU A 219 -4.78 -9.44 -0.07
C LEU A 219 -4.47 -9.53 -1.56
N SER A 220 -4.59 -10.72 -2.16
CA SER A 220 -4.30 -10.90 -3.59
C SER A 220 -5.30 -10.16 -4.48
N ILE A 221 -6.60 -10.33 -4.20
CA ILE A 221 -7.67 -9.64 -4.95
C ILE A 221 -7.56 -8.13 -4.75
N GLY A 222 -7.33 -7.67 -3.52
CA GLY A 222 -7.23 -6.25 -3.19
C GLY A 222 -6.04 -5.57 -3.88
N ASN A 223 -4.87 -6.21 -3.90
CA ASN A 223 -3.71 -5.66 -4.62
C ASN A 223 -3.91 -5.67 -6.14
N GLY A 224 -4.52 -6.72 -6.69
CA GLY A 224 -4.89 -6.77 -8.11
C GLY A 224 -5.88 -5.67 -8.50
N LEU A 225 -6.89 -5.44 -7.67
CA LEU A 225 -7.90 -4.39 -7.87
C LEU A 225 -7.27 -3.00 -7.82
N HIS A 226 -6.44 -2.71 -6.83
CA HIS A 226 -5.71 -1.44 -6.77
C HIS A 226 -4.90 -1.22 -8.05
N LEU A 227 -4.04 -2.17 -8.40
CA LEU A 227 -3.14 -1.99 -9.53
C LEU A 227 -3.92 -1.85 -10.85
N SER A 228 -5.00 -2.61 -11.01
CA SER A 228 -5.92 -2.50 -12.14
C SER A 228 -6.55 -1.11 -12.24
N LEU A 229 -7.22 -0.67 -11.17
CA LEU A 229 -8.02 0.56 -11.15
C LEU A 229 -7.13 1.81 -11.30
N TYR A 230 -5.97 1.85 -10.65
CA TYR A 230 -5.03 2.97 -10.81
C TYR A 230 -4.41 3.02 -12.21
N ASN A 231 -4.06 1.86 -12.82
CA ASN A 231 -3.57 1.84 -14.20
C ASN A 231 -4.67 2.24 -15.19
N MET A 232 -5.90 1.77 -14.97
CA MET A 232 -7.05 2.14 -15.77
C MET A 232 -7.24 3.67 -15.80
N GLU A 233 -7.21 4.32 -14.63
CA GLU A 233 -7.32 5.77 -14.53
C GLU A 233 -6.14 6.49 -15.18
N TYR A 234 -4.91 6.01 -14.96
CA TYR A 234 -3.71 6.58 -15.56
C TYR A 234 -3.75 6.54 -17.10
N TYR A 235 -4.11 5.41 -17.71
CA TYR A 235 -4.20 5.29 -19.16
C TYR A 235 -5.42 6.02 -19.74
N ALA A 236 -6.57 5.98 -19.06
CA ALA A 236 -7.73 6.77 -19.45
C ALA A 236 -7.40 8.27 -19.51
N ARG A 237 -6.67 8.78 -18.51
CA ARG A 237 -6.26 10.19 -18.50
C ARG A 237 -5.29 10.54 -19.63
N ARG A 238 -4.42 9.60 -20.01
CA ARG A 238 -3.46 9.81 -21.08
C ARG A 238 -4.10 9.78 -22.48
N ASN A 239 -5.09 8.93 -22.67
CA ASN A 239 -5.64 8.62 -23.99
C ASN A 239 -6.89 9.45 -24.33
N CYS A 240 -7.54 10.05 -23.34
CA CYS A 240 -8.71 10.88 -23.55
C CYS A 240 -8.34 12.33 -23.86
N PRO A 241 -8.81 12.91 -24.98
CA PRO A 241 -8.73 14.34 -25.21
C PRO A 241 -9.65 15.08 -24.21
N ASP A 242 -9.29 16.31 -23.83
CA ASP A 242 -10.11 17.25 -23.04
C ASP A 242 -10.17 17.06 -21.50
N ILE A 243 -9.04 16.75 -20.85
CA ILE A 243 -8.93 16.92 -19.39
C ILE A 243 -8.50 18.36 -19.13
N GLY A 244 -9.43 19.19 -18.63
CA GLY A 244 -9.11 20.55 -18.20
C GLY A 244 -8.15 20.58 -17.02
N GLU A 245 -7.56 21.74 -16.75
CA GLU A 245 -6.70 21.96 -15.56
C GLU A 245 -7.52 22.27 -14.30
N SER A 246 -8.82 21.99 -14.30
CA SER A 246 -9.68 22.36 -13.17
C SER A 246 -9.49 21.41 -11.98
N ILE A 247 -9.72 21.91 -10.77
CA ILE A 247 -9.72 21.08 -9.54
C ILE A 247 -10.74 19.94 -9.66
N VAL A 248 -11.83 20.16 -10.39
CA VAL A 248 -12.87 19.17 -10.62
C VAL A 248 -12.34 18.01 -11.48
N ASP A 249 -11.52 18.29 -12.50
CA ASP A 249 -10.90 17.27 -13.34
C ASP A 249 -9.85 16.45 -12.58
N TYR A 250 -9.20 17.05 -11.57
CA TYR A 250 -8.31 16.34 -10.65
C TYR A 250 -9.07 15.39 -9.71
N MET A 251 -10.26 15.81 -9.23
CA MET A 251 -11.06 15.05 -8.27
C MET A 251 -11.97 14.00 -8.90
N MET A 252 -12.39 14.17 -10.15
CA MET A 252 -13.28 13.25 -10.83
C MET A 252 -12.49 12.20 -11.63
N PRO A 253 -12.76 10.89 -11.45
CA PRO A 253 -12.08 9.85 -12.21
C PRO A 253 -12.57 9.83 -13.66
N VAL A 254 -11.62 9.86 -14.60
CA VAL A 254 -11.87 9.94 -16.05
C VAL A 254 -12.18 8.57 -16.64
N SER A 255 -11.73 7.49 -16.00
CA SER A 255 -11.90 6.11 -16.44
C SER A 255 -13.35 5.68 -16.64
N TRP A 256 -14.30 6.36 -16.01
CA TRP A 256 -15.73 6.05 -16.07
C TRP A 256 -16.51 6.95 -17.04
N SER A 257 -15.99 8.15 -17.34
CA SER A 257 -16.67 9.15 -18.17
C SER A 257 -16.24 9.09 -19.63
N CYS A 258 -14.94 8.91 -19.90
CA CYS A 258 -14.41 8.88 -21.26
C CYS A 258 -14.34 7.44 -21.80
N ASN A 259 -15.14 7.15 -22.84
CA ASN A 259 -15.21 5.81 -23.46
C ASN A 259 -15.37 4.67 -22.42
N GLY A 260 -16.23 4.90 -21.44
CA GLY A 260 -16.45 4.01 -20.30
C GLY A 260 -16.93 2.60 -20.66
N ILE A 261 -17.14 1.79 -19.63
CA ILE A 261 -17.47 0.38 -19.78
C ILE A 261 -18.87 0.22 -20.41
N SER A 262 -18.94 -0.40 -21.59
CA SER A 262 -20.23 -0.71 -22.21
C SER A 262 -20.85 -1.94 -21.55
N HIS A 263 -22.00 -1.75 -20.92
CA HIS A 263 -22.75 -2.84 -20.31
C HIS A 263 -23.50 -3.64 -21.40
N ASN A 264 -22.95 -4.80 -21.78
CA ASN A 264 -23.68 -5.74 -22.64
C ASN A 264 -24.57 -6.64 -21.76
N PRO A 265 -25.91 -6.57 -21.89
CA PRO A 265 -26.82 -7.41 -21.11
C PRO A 265 -26.69 -8.90 -21.45
N ASN A 266 -26.12 -9.24 -22.61
CA ASN A 266 -25.86 -10.62 -23.04
C ASN A 266 -24.38 -10.94 -22.85
N TRP A 267 -23.98 -11.21 -21.60
CA TRP A 267 -22.58 -11.50 -21.27
C TRP A 267 -22.20 -12.91 -21.73
N THR A 268 -21.30 -13.01 -22.71
CA THR A 268 -20.68 -14.27 -23.11
C THR A 268 -19.17 -14.12 -22.99
N ILE A 269 -18.53 -15.04 -22.26
CA ILE A 269 -17.06 -15.11 -22.18
C ILE A 269 -16.60 -15.86 -23.42
N THR A 270 -16.30 -15.14 -24.50
CA THR A 270 -15.57 -15.72 -25.63
C THR A 270 -14.11 -15.81 -25.24
N ALA A 271 -13.58 -17.03 -25.21
CA ALA A 271 -12.17 -17.22 -24.93
C ALA A 271 -11.32 -16.54 -26.02
N PRO A 272 -10.14 -15.98 -25.70
CA PRO A 272 -9.33 -15.26 -26.68
C PRO A 272 -8.97 -16.11 -27.92
N TRP A 273 -8.95 -17.45 -27.78
CA TRP A 273 -8.67 -18.40 -28.85
C TRP A 273 -9.89 -18.79 -29.70
N SER A 274 -11.10 -18.30 -29.41
CA SER A 274 -12.30 -18.61 -30.20
C SER A 274 -12.58 -17.60 -31.33
N LEU A 275 -11.68 -16.65 -31.56
CA LEU A 275 -11.79 -15.61 -32.60
C LEU A 275 -10.82 -15.84 -33.78
N GLN A 276 -10.41 -17.09 -34.02
CA GLN A 276 -9.69 -17.50 -35.23
C GLN A 276 -10.63 -17.91 -36.35
#